data_AF-A0A939Q417-F1
#
_entry.id   AF-A0A939Q417-F1
#
_cell.length_a   1.000
_cell.length_b   1.000
_cell.length_c   1.000
_cell.angle_alpha   90.00
_cell.angle_beta   90.00
_cell.angle_gamma   90.00
#
_symmetry.space_group_name_H-M   'P 1'
#
loop_
_entity.id
_entity.type
_entity.pdbx_description
1 polymer ?
#
loop_
_entity_poly.entity_id
_entity_poly.type
_entity_poly.pdbx_seq_one_letter_code
_entity_poly.pdbx_strand_id
1 'polypeptide(L)' 'MDVFKRLRHALLRAFVVGMCVAVLTGAVSAAPVVAVVLGGGAARGFSHIGLLKAFEEEGIPVDILVGTRMGWTGDP' A
#
# COMPACT_ATOMS: atom_id res chain seq x y z
N MET A 1 16.31 -27.52 45.19
CA MET A 1 16.77 -27.35 43.78
C MET A 1 15.60 -27.31 42.78
N ASP A 2 14.40 -27.74 43.17
CA ASP A 2 13.21 -27.75 42.28
C ASP A 2 12.59 -26.38 42.02
N VAL A 3 12.63 -25.47 43.00
CA VAL A 3 12.11 -24.11 42.86
C VAL A 3 12.85 -23.34 41.77
N PHE A 4 14.18 -23.48 41.69
CA PHE A 4 15.01 -22.84 40.68
C PHE A 4 14.71 -23.35 39.26
N LYS A 5 14.47 -24.66 39.11
CA LYS A 5 14.05 -25.23 37.83
C LYS A 5 12.65 -24.73 37.45
N ARG A 6 11.70 -24.71 38.39
CA ARG A 6 10.33 -24.21 38.14
C ARG A 6 10.29 -22.73 37.77
N LEU A 7 11.09 -21.89 38.43
CA LEU A 7 11.23 -20.46 38.13
C LEU A 7 11.80 -20.25 36.72
N ARG A 8 12.85 -20.99 36.36
CA ARG A 8 13.46 -20.92 35.02
C ARG A 8 12.48 -21.35 33.93
N HIS A 9 11.68 -22.40 34.16
CA HIS A 9 10.67 -22.84 33.19
C HIS A 9 9.49 -21.85 33.06
N ALA A 10 9.08 -21.21 34.16
CA ALA A 10 8.05 -20.18 34.11
C ALA A 10 8.52 -18.95 33.31
N LEU A 11 9.76 -18.50 33.53
CA LEU A 11 10.37 -17.40 32.78
C LEU A 11 10.55 -17.74 31.30
N LEU A 12 11.02 -18.95 30.98
CA LEU A 12 11.18 -19.39 29.58
C LEU A 12 9.84 -19.44 28.84
N ARG A 13 8.78 -19.93 29.51
CA ARG A 13 7.43 -19.97 28.94
C ARG A 13 6.86 -18.56 28.73
N ALA A 14 7.01 -17.69 29.72
CA ALA A 14 6.58 -16.29 29.60
C ALA A 14 7.29 -15.57 28.45
N PHE A 15 8.61 -15.81 28.28
CA PHE A 15 9.38 -15.25 27.18
C PHE A 15 8.91 -15.76 25.81
N VAL A 16 8.70 -17.07 25.66
CA VAL A 16 8.21 -17.65 24.40
C VAL A 16 6.81 -17.14 24.06
N VAL A 17 5.91 -17.04 25.04
CA VAL A 17 4.56 -16.50 24.84
C VAL A 17 4.63 -15.01 24.46
N GLY A 18 5.45 -14.21 25.15
CA GLY A 18 5.63 -12.79 24.86
C GLY A 18 6.18 -12.55 23.44
N MET A 19 7.17 -13.33 23.02
CA MET A 19 7.73 -13.24 21.66
C MET A 19 6.70 -13.66 20.59
N CYS A 20 5.93 -14.71 20.86
CA CYS A 20 4.89 -15.19 19.94
C CYS A 20 3.81 -14.13 19.72
N VAL A 21 3.37 -13.46 20.78
CA VAL A 21 2.42 -12.34 20.69
C VAL A 21 3.00 -11.19 19.88
N ALA A 22 4.25 -10.81 20.12
CA ALA A 22 4.90 -9.70 19.40
C ALA A 22 4.99 -9.96 17.88
N VAL A 23 5.28 -11.19 17.46
CA VAL A 23 5.32 -11.57 16.03
C VAL A 23 3.91 -11.54 15.42
N LEU A 24 2.89 -12.00 16.15
CA LEU A 24 1.51 -12.04 15.66
C LEU A 24 0.86 -10.64 15.59
N THR A 25 1.33 -9.68 16.39
CA THR A 25 0.82 -8.30 16.38
C THR A 25 1.54 -7.37 15.39
N GLY A 26 2.45 -7.89 14.56
CA GLY A 26 3.10 -7.12 13.51
C GLY A 26 2.09 -6.60 12.48
N ALA A 27 1.58 -5.39 12.68
CA ALA A 27 0.67 -4.75 11.75
C ALA A 27 1.43 -4.37 10.47
N VAL A 28 1.08 -5.00 9.35
CA VAL A 28 1.54 -4.57 8.03
C VAL A 28 0.74 -3.32 7.64
N SER A 29 1.30 -2.14 7.88
CA SER A 29 0.74 -0.90 7.38
C SER A 29 1.38 -0.61 6.02
N ALA A 30 0.75 -1.11 4.96
CA ALA A 30 1.04 -0.67 3.60
C ALA A 30 -0.09 0.25 3.15
N ALA A 31 0.25 1.48 2.75
CA ALA A 31 -0.72 2.37 2.13
C ALA A 31 -1.25 1.73 0.83
N PRO A 32 -2.54 1.92 0.50
CA PRO A 32 -3.09 1.41 -0.74
C PRO A 32 -2.41 2.10 -1.93
N VAL A 33 -1.94 1.30 -2.89
CA VAL A 33 -1.40 1.81 -4.16
C VAL A 33 -2.55 2.00 -5.14
N VAL A 34 -2.72 3.22 -5.65
CA VAL A 34 -3.80 3.60 -6.57
C VAL A 34 -3.26 3.66 -8.01
N ALA A 35 -3.82 2.82 -8.88
CA ALA A 35 -3.49 2.79 -10.30
C ALA A 35 -4.66 3.25 -11.17
N VAL A 36 -4.42 4.20 -12.07
CA VAL A 36 -5.39 4.73 -13.03
C VAL A 36 -5.03 4.20 -14.42
N VAL A 37 -5.98 3.48 -15.03
CA VAL A 37 -5.83 2.91 -16.38
C VAL A 37 -6.67 3.70 -17.38
N LEU A 38 -5.98 4.34 -18.32
CA LEU A 38 -6.54 5.17 -19.35
C LEU A 38 -6.82 4.35 -20.62
N GLY A 39 -8.11 4.19 -20.94
CA GLY A 39 -8.56 3.52 -22.16
C GLY A 39 -8.18 4.32 -23.42
N GLY A 40 -7.75 3.62 -24.48
CA GLY A 40 -7.26 4.26 -25.71
C GLY A 40 -8.32 5.04 -26.48
N GLY A 41 -7.90 6.18 -27.05
CA GLY A 41 -8.75 7.03 -27.89
C GLY A 41 -8.01 8.31 -28.28
N ALA A 42 -7.32 8.30 -29.43
CA ALA A 42 -6.53 9.43 -29.94
C ALA A 42 -7.32 10.76 -30.00
N ALA A 43 -8.65 10.70 -30.18
CA ALA A 43 -9.52 11.85 -30.31
C ALA A 43 -9.86 12.56 -28.98
N ARG A 44 -9.50 12.01 -27.81
CA ARG A 44 -9.82 12.58 -26.48
C ARG A 44 -8.61 12.68 -25.56
N GLY A 45 -7.40 12.70 -26.11
CA GLY A 45 -6.13 12.69 -25.36
C GLY A 45 -6.02 13.68 -24.19
N PHE A 46 -6.63 14.86 -24.33
CA PHE A 46 -6.64 15.89 -23.29
C PHE A 46 -7.75 15.75 -22.23
N SER A 47 -8.78 14.92 -22.45
CA SER A 47 -9.85 14.74 -21.46
C SER A 47 -9.37 14.09 -20.17
N HIS A 48 -8.24 13.40 -20.25
CA HIS A 48 -7.63 12.70 -19.12
C HIS A 48 -6.87 13.66 -18.21
N ILE A 49 -6.49 14.85 -18.71
CA ILE A 49 -5.90 15.92 -17.88
C ILE A 49 -6.94 16.48 -16.91
N GLY A 50 -8.21 16.61 -17.34
CA GLY A 50 -9.30 17.06 -16.46
C GLY A 50 -9.56 16.08 -15.31
N LEU A 51 -9.43 14.78 -15.55
CA LEU A 51 -9.53 13.75 -14.53
C LEU A 51 -8.39 13.86 -13.49
N LEU A 52 -7.15 14.01 -13.95
CA LEU A 52 -5.99 14.15 -13.06
C LEU A 52 -6.09 15.42 -12.20
N LYS A 53 -6.57 16.53 -12.77
CA LYS A 53 -6.82 17.77 -12.02
C LYS A 53 -7.91 17.60 -10.96
N ALA A 54 -9.01 16.91 -11.28
CA ALA A 54 -10.05 16.61 -10.30
C ALA A 54 -9.54 15.72 -9.17
N PHE A 55 -8.65 14.76 -9.46
CA PHE A 55 -8.01 13.96 -8.42
C PHE A 55 -7.07 14.79 -7.53
N GLU A 56 -6.33 15.74 -8.11
CA GLU A 56 -5.50 16.66 -7.34
C GLU A 56 -6.35 17.58 -6.44
N GLU A 57 -7.45 18.13 -6.95
CA GLU A 57 -8.38 18.99 -6.20
C GLU A 57 -9.07 18.24 -5.04
N GLU A 58 -9.41 16.97 -5.22
CA GLU A 58 -10.01 16.12 -4.19
C GLU A 58 -8.98 15.43 -3.27
N GLY A 59 -7.68 15.65 -3.49
CA GLY A 59 -6.61 15.06 -2.69
C GLY A 59 -6.49 13.53 -2.85
N ILE A 60 -6.90 12.97 -3.99
CA ILE A 60 -6.84 11.54 -4.29
C ILE A 60 -5.44 11.22 -4.85
N PRO A 61 -4.61 10.40 -4.16
CA PRO A 61 -3.29 10.04 -4.65
C PRO A 61 -3.39 9.09 -5.83
N VAL A 62 -2.61 9.34 -6.89
CA VAL A 62 -2.44 8.43 -8.04
C VAL A 62 -0.98 8.02 -8.11
N ASP A 63 -0.68 6.77 -7.77
CA ASP A 63 0.68 6.25 -7.73
C ASP A 63 1.14 5.74 -9.10
N ILE A 64 0.20 5.24 -9.90
CA ILE A 64 0.48 4.61 -11.19
C ILE A 64 -0.50 5.12 -12.24
N LEU A 65 0.02 5.61 -13.37
CA LEU A 65 -0.77 5.97 -14.54
C LEU A 65 -0.39 5.08 -15.72
N VAL A 66 -1.34 4.33 -16.25
CA VAL A 66 -1.13 3.42 -17.40
C VAL A 66 -2.03 3.84 -18.54
N GLY A 67 -1.49 3.92 -19.76
CA GLY A 67 -2.26 4.25 -20.96
C GLY A 67 -1.82 3.44 -22.17
N THR A 68 -2.72 3.25 -23.13
CA THR A 68 -2.39 2.67 -24.44
C THR A 68 -1.85 3.78 -25.34
N ARG A 69 -0.74 3.53 -26.05
CA ARG A 69 -0.18 4.52 -26.99
C ARG A 69 -1.23 4.86 -28.05
N MET A 70 -1.75 6.08 -28.00
CA MET A 70 -2.53 6.86 -28.99
C MET A 70 -3.47 7.82 -28.24
N GLY A 71 -2.93 8.96 -27.79
CA GLY A 71 -3.65 9.99 -27.02
C GLY A 71 -2.84 11.23 -26.69
N TRP A 72 -1.68 11.44 -27.33
CA TRP A 72 -0.84 12.62 -27.12
C TRP A 72 -0.43 13.16 -28.49
N THR A 73 -1.09 14.22 -28.93
CA THR A 73 -0.65 15.05 -30.04
C THR A 73 -0.89 16.49 -29.63
N GLY A 74 0.12 17.07 -29.00
CA GLY A 74 0.22 18.49 -28.70
C GLY A 74 0.99 19.23 -29.78
N ASP A 75 0.59 19.07 -31.05
CA ASP A 75 1.09 19.84 -32.19
C ASP A 75 -0.05 19.95 -33.24
N PRO A 76 -0.21 21.10 -33.93
CA PRO A 76 -1.38 21.44 -34.76
C PRO A 76 -1.59 20.54 -35.98
#